data_AF-A0A167I3L1-F1
#
_entry.id   AF-A0A167I3L1-F1
#
_cell.length_a   1.000
_cell.length_b   1.000
_cell.length_c   1.000
_cell.angle_alpha   90.00
_cell.angle_beta   90.00
_cell.angle_gamma   90.00
#
_symmetry.space_group_name_H-M   'P 1'
#
loop_
_entity.id
_entity.type
_entity.pdbx_description
1 polymer ?
#
loop_
_entity_poly.entity_id
_entity_poly.type
_entity_poly.pdbx_seq_one_letter_code
_entity_poly.pdbx_strand_id
1 'polypeptide(L)'
;MRLAFQDFQFDCKELTLSKDGRKISLKEKPAQILALLVTQPEKIHSKSEILEEVWPGRTVTEQVVFQNIGHLRALFGDDAIKTFSKKGYQWQLPLAAVSDQSLTSNSSESIEKTESTPVNEQVEVARDTEHQADSVLANKSSSLPWPIVAPILIAAAAIAGYLALS
;
A
#
# COMPACT_ATOMS: atom_id res chain seq x y z
N MET A 1 -7.57 -12.50 -14.37
CA MET A 1 -6.18 -12.51 -13.89
C MET A 1 -6.25 -11.86 -12.53
N ARG A 2 -5.75 -12.53 -11.48
CA ARG A 2 -5.71 -11.96 -10.13
C ARG A 2 -4.28 -11.62 -9.79
N LEU A 3 -4.07 -10.39 -9.34
CA LEU A 3 -2.77 -9.88 -8.95
C LEU A 3 -2.82 -9.47 -7.47
N ALA A 4 -1.76 -9.79 -6.74
CA ALA A 4 -1.54 -9.34 -5.37
C ALA A 4 -0.43 -8.29 -5.33
N PHE A 5 -0.60 -7.29 -4.48
CA PHE A 5 0.39 -6.27 -4.18
C PHE A 5 0.16 -5.74 -2.77
N GLN A 6 1.21 -5.65 -1.95
CA GLN A 6 1.07 -5.41 -0.51
C GLN A 6 0.02 -6.36 0.11
N ASP A 7 -0.95 -5.83 0.84
CA ASP A 7 -2.06 -6.59 1.45
C ASP A 7 -3.30 -6.68 0.55
N PHE A 8 -3.19 -6.19 -0.69
CA PHE A 8 -4.29 -6.10 -1.64
C PHE A 8 -4.27 -7.24 -2.66
N GLN A 9 -5.47 -7.67 -3.04
CA GLN A 9 -5.72 -8.57 -4.16
C GLN A 9 -6.70 -7.89 -5.12
N PHE A 10 -6.35 -7.84 -6.39
CA PHE A 10 -7.16 -7.24 -7.43
C PHE A 10 -7.47 -8.27 -8.51
N ASP A 11 -8.75 -8.45 -8.82
CA ASP A 11 -9.20 -9.22 -9.97
C ASP A 11 -9.40 -8.28 -11.17
N CYS A 12 -8.55 -8.39 -12.19
CA CYS A 12 -8.61 -7.55 -13.37
C CYS A 12 -9.84 -7.83 -14.25
N LYS A 13 -10.48 -9.00 -14.12
CA LYS A 13 -11.69 -9.33 -14.88
C LYS A 13 -12.95 -8.80 -14.19
N GLU A 14 -13.06 -9.07 -12.90
CA GLU A 14 -14.22 -8.65 -12.10
C GLU A 14 -14.11 -7.19 -11.62
N LEU A 15 -12.95 -6.56 -11.80
CA LEU A 15 -12.64 -5.21 -11.32
C LEU A 15 -12.87 -5.05 -9.81
N THR A 16 -12.66 -6.13 -9.06
CA THR A 16 -12.87 -6.17 -7.61
C THR A 16 -11.54 -6.10 -6.86
N LEU A 17 -11.51 -5.24 -5.84
CA LEU A 17 -10.39 -5.11 -4.92
C LEU A 17 -10.74 -5.78 -3.58
N SER A 18 -9.79 -6.50 -3.01
CA SER A 18 -9.88 -7.01 -1.64
C SER A 18 -8.61 -6.65 -0.88
N LYS A 19 -8.72 -6.42 0.43
CA LYS A 19 -7.58 -6.23 1.34
C LYS A 19 -7.72 -7.21 2.49
N ASP A 20 -6.69 -8.01 2.77
CA ASP A 20 -6.72 -9.03 3.83
C ASP A 20 -7.95 -9.97 3.72
N GLY A 21 -8.32 -10.33 2.48
CA GLY A 21 -9.50 -11.15 2.18
C GLY A 21 -10.86 -10.45 2.31
N ARG A 22 -10.90 -9.17 2.70
CA ARG A 22 -12.13 -8.39 2.76
C ARG A 22 -12.32 -7.57 1.49
N LYS A 23 -13.46 -7.72 0.83
CA LYS A 23 -13.78 -6.96 -0.39
C LYS A 23 -13.90 -5.46 -0.07
N ILE A 24 -13.15 -4.64 -0.78
CA ILE A 24 -13.23 -3.18 -0.73
C ILE A 24 -14.00 -2.71 -1.97
N SER A 25 -14.96 -1.81 -1.77
CA SER A 25 -15.70 -1.21 -2.87
C SER A 25 -14.81 -0.20 -3.60
N LEU A 26 -14.40 -0.55 -4.82
CA LEU A 26 -13.72 0.35 -5.75
C LEU A 26 -14.68 0.68 -6.89
N LYS A 27 -14.85 1.97 -7.21
CA LYS A 27 -15.68 2.38 -8.35
C LYS A 27 -15.11 1.83 -9.65
N GLU A 28 -15.98 1.63 -10.63
CA GLU A 28 -15.62 1.01 -11.92
C GLU A 28 -14.46 1.74 -12.64
N LYS A 29 -14.51 3.07 -12.75
CA LYS A 29 -13.50 3.84 -13.47
C LYS A 29 -12.10 3.80 -12.85
N PRO A 30 -11.91 4.03 -11.54
CA PRO A 30 -10.60 3.83 -10.93
C PRO A 30 -10.17 2.36 -10.96
N ALA A 31 -11.09 1.39 -10.92
CA ALA A 31 -10.73 -0.03 -11.11
C ALA A 31 -10.25 -0.34 -12.53
N GLN A 32 -10.85 0.26 -13.57
CA GLN A 32 -10.38 0.16 -14.95
C GLN A 32 -8.98 0.76 -15.13
N ILE A 33 -8.72 1.95 -14.53
CA ILE A 33 -7.38 2.55 -14.52
C ILE A 33 -6.38 1.63 -13.82
N LEU A 34 -6.76 1.09 -12.66
CA LEU A 34 -5.91 0.16 -11.93
C LEU A 34 -5.57 -1.06 -12.79
N ALA A 35 -6.56 -1.68 -13.43
CA ALA A 35 -6.38 -2.81 -14.34
C ALA A 35 -5.41 -2.50 -15.49
N LEU A 36 -5.53 -1.32 -16.10
CA LEU A 36 -4.64 -0.88 -17.17
C LEU A 36 -3.19 -0.80 -16.67
N LEU A 37 -2.97 -0.15 -15.53
CA LEU A 37 -1.63 0.05 -14.96
C LEU A 37 -0.97 -1.26 -14.48
N VAL A 38 -1.72 -2.15 -13.84
CA VAL A 38 -1.15 -3.41 -13.28
C VAL A 38 -0.97 -4.51 -14.33
N THR A 39 -1.67 -4.43 -15.47
CA THR A 39 -1.48 -5.40 -16.57
C THR A 39 -0.18 -5.12 -17.32
N GLN A 40 0.25 -3.86 -17.37
CA GLN A 40 1.48 -3.42 -18.02
C GLN A 40 2.30 -2.53 -17.07
N PRO A 41 2.79 -3.06 -15.94
CA PRO A 41 3.40 -2.25 -14.89
C PRO A 41 4.66 -1.52 -15.34
N GLU A 42 5.41 -2.09 -16.29
CA GLU A 42 6.61 -1.48 -16.88
C GLU A 42 6.29 -0.37 -17.90
N LYS A 43 5.05 -0.26 -18.37
CA LYS A 43 4.66 0.75 -19.37
C LYS A 43 4.25 2.06 -18.69
N ILE A 44 4.73 3.18 -19.22
CA ILE A 44 4.19 4.50 -18.87
C ILE A 44 2.94 4.72 -19.72
N HIS A 45 1.78 4.79 -19.07
CA HIS A 45 0.51 5.09 -19.71
C HIS A 45 0.29 6.60 -19.75
N SER A 46 0.18 7.16 -20.95
CA SER A 46 -0.14 8.56 -21.14
C SER A 46 -1.58 8.87 -20.73
N LYS A 47 -1.85 10.15 -20.44
CA LYS A 47 -3.19 10.59 -20.05
C LYS A 47 -4.21 10.30 -21.17
N SER A 48 -3.82 10.54 -22.43
CA SER A 48 -4.65 10.25 -23.59
C SER A 48 -4.96 8.76 -23.72
N GLU A 49 -3.96 7.88 -23.58
CA GLU A 49 -4.19 6.43 -23.57
C GLU A 49 -5.15 6.02 -22.44
N ILE A 50 -4.98 6.55 -21.22
CA ILE A 50 -5.88 6.25 -20.11
C ILE A 50 -7.31 6.74 -20.42
N LEU A 51 -7.46 7.93 -21.01
CA LEU A 51 -8.76 8.49 -21.38
C LEU A 51 -9.44 7.64 -22.47
N GLU A 52 -8.70 7.23 -23.50
CA GLU A 52 -9.20 6.42 -24.60
C GLU A 52 -9.63 5.01 -24.15
N GLU A 53 -8.84 4.37 -23.31
CA GLU A 53 -9.12 3.00 -22.81
C GLU A 53 -10.26 2.98 -21.79
N VAL A 54 -10.32 3.96 -20.88
CA VAL A 54 -11.28 3.94 -19.75
C VAL A 54 -12.58 4.68 -20.08
N TRP A 55 -12.54 5.64 -20.99
CA TRP A 55 -13.70 6.42 -21.45
C TRP A 55 -13.82 6.43 -22.98
N PRO A 56 -13.96 5.25 -23.62
CA PRO A 56 -14.05 5.18 -25.07
C PRO A 56 -15.25 5.99 -25.59
N GLY A 57 -15.01 6.85 -26.58
CA GLY A 57 -16.04 7.66 -27.24
C GLY A 57 -16.67 8.74 -26.36
N ARG A 58 -16.04 9.11 -25.23
CA ARG A 58 -16.54 10.20 -24.36
C ARG A 58 -15.54 11.34 -24.27
N THR A 59 -16.03 12.57 -24.39
CA THR A 59 -15.23 13.77 -24.15
C THR A 59 -15.14 14.04 -22.65
N VAL A 60 -14.07 13.56 -22.04
CA VAL A 60 -13.72 13.82 -20.63
C VAL A 60 -12.36 14.53 -20.56
N THR A 61 -12.18 15.35 -19.53
CA THR A 61 -10.93 16.13 -19.35
C THR A 61 -9.88 15.31 -18.63
N GLU A 62 -8.60 15.66 -18.80
CA GLU A 62 -7.49 15.07 -18.05
C GLU A 62 -7.69 15.16 -16.52
N GLN A 63 -8.48 16.13 -16.05
CA GLN A 63 -8.82 16.29 -14.64
C GLN A 63 -9.43 15.02 -14.04
N VAL A 64 -10.22 14.27 -14.81
CA VAL A 64 -10.81 13.02 -14.32
C VAL A 64 -9.73 11.96 -14.06
N VAL A 65 -8.68 11.93 -14.88
CA VAL A 65 -7.53 11.03 -14.67
C VAL A 65 -6.83 11.42 -13.38
N PHE A 66 -6.54 12.71 -13.17
CA PHE A 66 -5.88 13.18 -11.94
C PHE A 66 -6.65 12.79 -10.68
N GLN A 67 -7.97 12.96 -10.67
CA GLN A 67 -8.82 12.60 -9.52
C GLN A 67 -8.77 11.09 -9.24
N ASN A 68 -8.84 10.26 -10.28
CA ASN A 68 -8.78 8.82 -10.11
C ASN A 68 -7.38 8.34 -9.67
N ILE A 69 -6.31 8.90 -10.21
CA ILE A 69 -4.94 8.59 -9.75
C ILE A 69 -4.75 9.00 -8.29
N GLY A 70 -5.25 10.18 -7.90
CA GLY A 70 -5.23 10.62 -6.49
C GLY A 70 -6.00 9.68 -5.57
N HIS A 71 -7.18 9.22 -6.01
CA HIS A 71 -7.96 8.24 -5.27
C HIS A 71 -7.22 6.89 -5.10
N LEU A 72 -6.57 6.40 -6.16
CA LEU A 72 -5.76 5.18 -6.08
C LEU A 72 -4.55 5.34 -5.15
N ARG A 73 -3.87 6.49 -5.16
CA ARG A 73 -2.79 6.81 -4.21
C ARG A 73 -3.27 6.86 -2.77
N ALA A 74 -4.45 7.43 -2.52
CA ALA A 74 -5.04 7.43 -1.19
C ALA A 74 -5.34 6.02 -0.66
N LEU A 75 -5.58 5.04 -1.56
CA LEU A 75 -5.83 3.64 -1.19
C LEU A 75 -4.54 2.83 -1.02
N PHE A 76 -3.55 3.02 -1.89
CA PHE A 76 -2.37 2.15 -1.99
C PHE A 76 -1.07 2.78 -1.48
N GLY A 77 -1.09 4.06 -1.16
CA GLY A 77 0.08 4.88 -0.87
C GLY A 77 0.50 5.73 -2.08
N ASP A 78 1.16 6.86 -1.79
CA ASP A 78 1.59 7.82 -2.81
C ASP A 78 2.59 7.22 -3.81
N ASP A 79 3.44 6.31 -3.34
CA ASP A 79 4.48 5.64 -4.14
C ASP A 79 3.92 4.57 -5.07
N ALA A 80 2.64 4.19 -4.93
CA ALA A 80 2.07 3.10 -5.73
C ALA A 80 2.03 3.41 -7.24
N ILE A 81 1.86 4.69 -7.56
CA ILE A 81 1.79 5.18 -8.94
C ILE A 81 2.74 6.35 -9.09
N LYS A 82 3.75 6.20 -9.96
CA LYS A 82 4.70 7.26 -10.28
C LYS A 82 4.17 8.15 -11.40
N THR A 83 4.26 9.47 -11.19
CA THR A 83 3.97 10.46 -12.24
C THR A 83 5.25 10.74 -13.03
N PHE A 84 5.20 10.60 -14.35
CA PHE A 84 6.22 11.09 -15.26
C PHE A 84 5.70 12.36 -15.93
N SER A 85 6.27 13.51 -15.58
CA SER A 85 5.83 14.81 -16.10
C SER A 85 5.77 14.80 -17.64
N LYS A 86 4.65 15.28 -18.19
CA LYS A 86 4.33 15.28 -19.63
C LYS A 86 4.25 13.92 -20.32
N LYS A 87 4.52 12.80 -19.62
CA LYS A 87 4.46 11.45 -20.20
C LYS A 87 3.26 10.65 -19.71
N GLY A 88 2.97 10.65 -18.41
CA GLY A 88 1.85 9.88 -17.86
C GLY A 88 2.14 9.23 -16.52
N TYR A 89 1.63 8.01 -16.34
CA TYR A 89 1.63 7.26 -15.08
C TYR A 89 2.16 5.85 -15.25
N GLN A 90 2.83 5.34 -14.22
CA GLN A 90 3.34 3.98 -14.18
C GLN A 90 3.07 3.36 -12.82
N TRP A 91 2.70 2.09 -12.80
CA TRP A 91 2.61 1.32 -11.56
C TRP A 91 4.00 1.05 -10.99
N GLN A 92 4.17 1.06 -9.67
CA GLN A 92 5.49 0.85 -9.04
C GLN A 92 5.52 -0.28 -8.00
N LEU A 93 4.37 -0.70 -7.47
CA LEU A 93 4.38 -1.73 -6.44
C LEU A 93 4.70 -3.10 -7.06
N PRO A 94 5.48 -3.95 -6.37
CA PRO A 94 5.67 -5.33 -6.79
C PRO A 94 4.33 -6.05 -6.95
N LEU A 95 4.17 -6.77 -8.06
CA LEU A 95 2.97 -7.55 -8.38
C LEU A 95 3.30 -9.04 -8.33
N ALA A 96 2.44 -9.82 -7.69
CA ALA A 96 2.49 -11.28 -7.69
C ALA A 96 1.21 -11.85 -8.34
N ALA A 97 1.36 -12.81 -9.25
CA ALA A 97 0.21 -13.50 -9.83
C ALA A 97 -0.40 -14.48 -8.83
N VAL A 98 -1.69 -14.33 -8.54
CA VAL A 98 -2.43 -15.26 -7.68
C VAL A 98 -3.04 -16.34 -8.57
N SER A 99 -2.38 -17.48 -8.68
CA SER A 99 -2.96 -18.66 -9.33
C SER A 99 -3.97 -19.30 -8.37
N ASP A 100 -5.12 -19.74 -8.89
CA ASP A 100 -6.20 -20.39 -8.12
C ASP A 100 -5.86 -21.85 -7.74
N GLN A 101 -4.59 -22.13 -7.43
CA GLN A 101 -4.21 -23.45 -6.92
C GLN A 101 -4.57 -23.53 -5.45
N SER A 102 -5.72 -24.15 -5.24
CA SER A 102 -6.26 -24.71 -4.01
C SER A 102 -5.18 -25.15 -3.00
N LEU A 103 -5.45 -24.82 -1.75
CA LEU A 103 -4.82 -25.31 -0.52
C LEU A 103 -4.47 -26.81 -0.59
N THR A 104 -3.19 -27.13 -0.81
CA THR A 104 -2.59 -28.40 -0.35
C THR A 104 -1.14 -28.14 0.07
N SER A 105 -0.96 -28.10 1.39
CA SER A 105 0.13 -28.77 2.13
C SER A 105 1.55 -28.61 1.59
N ASN A 106 2.35 -27.79 2.26
CA ASN A 106 3.71 -28.19 2.64
C ASN A 106 4.13 -27.48 3.95
N SER A 107 3.46 -27.87 5.04
CA SER A 107 4.13 -27.94 6.34
C SER A 107 4.86 -29.29 6.36
N SER A 108 6.18 -29.24 6.27
CA SER A 108 7.17 -30.30 6.55
C SER A 108 8.50 -29.55 6.45
N GLU A 109 9.03 -28.99 7.52
CA GLU A 109 9.85 -29.74 8.49
C GLU A 109 10.81 -30.69 7.76
N SER A 110 12.02 -30.20 7.52
CA SER A 110 13.21 -31.03 7.35
C SER A 110 14.18 -30.64 8.44
N ILE A 111 14.05 -31.34 9.55
CA ILE A 111 15.15 -31.63 10.46
C ILE A 111 16.19 -32.48 9.70
N GLU A 112 17.43 -32.42 10.20
CA GLU A 112 18.63 -33.20 9.86
C GLU A 112 19.51 -32.61 8.73
N LYS A 113 20.83 -32.43 8.88
CA LYS A 113 21.79 -32.87 9.89
C LYS A 113 23.16 -32.28 9.55
N THR A 114 23.86 -31.64 10.48
CA THR A 114 25.32 -31.70 10.71
C THR A 114 25.61 -30.76 11.88
N GLU A 115 25.60 -31.23 13.11
CA GLU A 115 26.76 -31.88 13.73
C GLU A 115 28.02 -31.01 13.64
N SER A 116 28.22 -30.19 14.67
CA SER A 116 29.53 -29.82 15.20
C SER A 116 29.33 -29.35 16.63
N THR A 117 29.42 -30.31 17.56
CA THR A 117 29.82 -30.05 18.95
C THR A 117 31.29 -29.60 18.93
N PRO A 118 31.71 -28.67 19.81
CA PRO A 118 32.25 -29.17 21.07
C PRO A 118 31.88 -28.31 22.29
N VAL A 119 31.66 -29.04 23.39
CA VAL A 119 32.19 -28.78 24.73
C VAL A 119 32.02 -27.36 25.30
N ASN A 120 31.14 -27.23 26.30
CA ASN A 120 31.64 -26.99 27.65
C ASN A 120 30.64 -27.47 28.71
N GLU A 121 31.08 -28.46 29.47
CA GLU A 121 30.45 -29.05 30.64
C GLU A 121 31.11 -28.43 31.88
N GLN A 122 30.37 -27.69 32.71
CA GLN A 122 30.53 -27.52 34.18
C GLN A 122 29.17 -26.91 34.67
N VAL A 123 28.24 -27.62 35.34
CA VAL A 123 28.24 -28.12 36.74
C VAL A 123 28.54 -26.94 37.70
N GLU A 124 27.75 -26.48 38.67
CA GLU A 124 26.93 -27.15 39.69
C GLU A 124 26.03 -26.11 40.41
N VAL A 125 24.78 -26.49 40.70
CA VAL A 125 24.08 -26.44 42.01
C VAL A 125 24.00 -25.14 42.86
N ALA A 126 22.73 -24.73 43.03
CA ALA A 126 22.02 -24.23 44.22
C ALA A 126 22.60 -23.10 45.09
N ARG A 127 21.73 -22.10 45.36
CA ARG A 127 21.20 -21.78 46.71
C ARG A 127 20.17 -20.66 46.66
N ASP A 128 19.20 -20.81 47.55
CA ASP A 128 18.10 -19.89 47.86
C ASP A 128 18.57 -18.48 48.25
N THR A 129 17.74 -17.46 47.99
CA THR A 129 17.05 -16.65 49.03
C THR A 129 16.56 -15.32 48.43
N GLU A 130 15.35 -14.97 48.84
CA GLU A 130 14.60 -13.72 48.73
C GLU A 130 15.43 -12.43 48.80
N HIS A 131 15.03 -11.38 48.08
CA HIS A 131 14.33 -10.23 48.68
C HIS A 131 14.05 -9.08 47.70
N GLN A 132 12.76 -8.73 47.66
CA GLN A 132 12.20 -7.40 47.81
C GLN A 132 12.09 -6.44 46.61
N ALA A 133 10.83 -6.02 46.45
CA ALA A 133 10.32 -4.89 45.71
C ALA A 133 11.03 -3.58 46.06
N ASP A 134 11.33 -2.77 45.05
CA ASP A 134 10.57 -1.55 44.72
C ASP A 134 11.37 -0.76 43.69
N SER A 135 10.80 -0.58 42.51
CA SER A 135 11.18 0.46 41.54
C SER A 135 10.04 0.58 40.53
N VAL A 136 8.99 1.25 40.98
CA VAL A 136 8.01 1.92 40.14
C VAL A 136 8.79 2.80 39.15
N LEU A 137 8.63 2.58 37.85
CA LEU A 137 8.20 3.56 36.85
C LEU A 137 8.24 2.94 35.44
N ALA A 138 7.15 3.20 34.70
CA ALA A 138 7.03 3.11 33.25
C ALA A 138 6.97 1.70 32.62
N ASN A 139 5.77 1.14 32.53
CA ASN A 139 5.16 0.85 31.22
C ASN A 139 3.69 0.45 31.41
N LYS A 140 2.79 1.43 31.29
CA LYS A 140 1.35 1.16 31.23
C LYS A 140 0.76 1.88 30.03
N SER A 141 0.55 1.09 28.98
CA SER A 141 -0.71 0.99 28.26
C SER A 141 -1.38 2.31 27.88
N SER A 142 -1.34 2.62 26.58
CA SER A 142 -2.54 3.13 25.91
C SER A 142 -2.54 2.73 24.44
N SER A 143 -2.90 1.46 24.21
CA SER A 143 -3.77 1.14 23.08
C SER A 143 -5.06 1.97 23.25
N LEU A 144 -5.51 2.67 22.21
CA LEU A 144 -6.93 2.88 21.85
C LEU A 144 -7.00 3.69 20.53
N PRO A 145 -8.13 3.59 19.81
CA PRO A 145 -8.18 3.61 18.35
C PRO A 145 -8.49 4.99 17.75
N TRP A 146 -8.37 5.04 16.42
CA TRP A 146 -8.99 6.00 15.51
C TRP A 146 -10.31 6.58 16.03
N PRO A 147 -10.45 7.92 16.00
CA PRO A 147 -11.42 8.46 15.05
C PRO A 147 -11.04 9.79 14.36
N ILE A 148 -11.59 9.89 13.14
CA ILE A 148 -11.77 11.02 12.22
C ILE A 148 -12.12 12.34 12.94
N VAL A 149 -11.52 13.48 12.56
CA VAL A 149 -12.16 14.73 12.03
C VAL A 149 -11.04 15.73 11.65
N ALA A 150 -11.15 16.31 10.44
CA ALA A 150 -10.27 17.29 9.78
C ALA A 150 -10.51 18.76 10.25
N PRO A 151 -10.29 19.79 9.41
CA PRO A 151 -9.08 20.48 8.92
C PRO A 151 -8.96 21.91 9.55
N ILE A 152 -8.34 22.91 8.88
CA ILE A 152 -8.36 24.41 9.09
C ILE A 152 -6.94 24.94 9.46
N LEU A 153 -6.22 25.88 8.79
CA LEU A 153 -6.54 26.98 7.87
C LEU A 153 -5.48 27.19 6.76
N ILE A 154 -5.99 27.66 5.62
CA ILE A 154 -5.29 28.39 4.56
C ILE A 154 -4.90 29.79 5.06
N ALA A 155 -3.67 30.22 4.78
CA ALA A 155 -3.33 31.64 4.72
C ALA A 155 -2.55 31.92 3.43
N ALA A 156 -3.26 32.46 2.44
CA ALA A 156 -2.72 33.02 1.22
C ALA A 156 -3.09 34.51 1.18
N ALA A 157 -2.09 35.39 1.11
CA ALA A 157 -2.19 36.71 0.47
C ALA A 157 -0.80 37.37 0.44
N ALA A 158 -0.04 37.09 -0.62
CA ALA A 158 1.01 37.99 -1.10
C ALA A 158 0.53 38.53 -2.45
N ILE A 159 0.11 39.79 -2.49
CA ILE A 159 -0.01 40.54 -3.74
C ILE A 159 0.81 41.81 -3.56
N ALA A 160 2.00 41.75 -4.17
CA ALA A 160 2.85 42.88 -4.46
C ALA A 160 2.12 43.84 -5.42
N GLY A 161 2.32 45.14 -5.21
CA GLY A 161 1.67 46.19 -5.99
C GLY A 161 2.20 46.34 -7.41
N TYR A 162 1.44 47.06 -8.24
CA TYR A 162 1.98 47.82 -9.36
C TYR A 162 0.95 48.85 -9.90
N LEU A 163 1.47 50.02 -10.26
CA LEU A 163 0.96 51.07 -11.17
C LEU A 163 0.12 52.24 -10.64
N ALA A 164 0.86 53.35 -10.48
CA ALA A 164 0.45 54.70 -10.84
C ALA A 164 0.27 54.84 -12.38
N LEU A 165 -0.68 55.68 -12.82
CA LEU A 165 -0.48 56.91 -13.61
C LEU A 165 -1.75 57.30 -14.41
N SER A 166 -2.02 58.61 -14.37
CA SER A 166 -2.91 59.46 -15.19
C SER A 166 -4.39 59.53 -14.87
#